data_AF-A0A919XE94-F1
#
_entry.id   AF-A0A919XE94-F1
#
_cell.length_a   1.000
_cell.length_b   1.000
_cell.length_c   1.000
_cell.angle_alpha   90.00
_cell.angle_beta   90.00
_cell.angle_gamma   90.00
#
_symmetry.space_group_name_H-M   'P 1'
#
loop_
_entity.id
_entity.type
_entity.pdbx_description
1 polymer ?
#
loop_
_entity_poly.entity_id
_entity_poly.type
_entity_poly.pdbx_seq_one_letter_code
_entity_poly.pdbx_strand_id
1 'polypeptide(L)'
;MKLNQKIGFTLTTAVLAVSMLSATAGAAGAASGNKQAPLPANTAEKVIVTNPTIITKLNSTSVAPLVVEAEKRYFYAMGGGKGGSESFELNGRQYRYLSDDIGTRAKLMDYLKQSYTEQAAAFFVDKYFITHEGRLAQLDADTGNILEFGKATAKMLSMTPTQRVYKLCVPYPEHRQGPEYITVKFEKVGDYWRVATAPHAIF
;
A
#
# COMPACT_ATOMS: atom_id res chain seq x y z
N MET A 1 45.35 -22.71 -32.44
CA MET A 1 45.30 -23.83 -31.47
C MET A 1 44.02 -23.72 -30.65
N LYS A 2 43.38 -24.87 -30.43
CA LYS A 2 42.07 -25.08 -29.81
C LYS A 2 42.12 -24.79 -28.29
N LEU A 3 41.05 -24.27 -27.69
CA LEU A 3 40.10 -25.07 -26.88
C LEU A 3 38.89 -24.24 -26.40
N ASN A 4 37.71 -24.81 -26.62
CA ASN A 4 36.41 -24.44 -26.06
C ASN A 4 36.35 -24.73 -24.56
N GLN A 5 35.53 -23.97 -23.82
CA GLN A 5 34.64 -24.56 -22.81
C GLN A 5 33.36 -23.72 -22.65
N LYS A 6 32.24 -24.32 -23.04
CA LYS A 6 30.87 -23.89 -22.75
C LYS A 6 30.47 -24.49 -21.41
N ILE A 7 29.82 -23.72 -20.54
CA ILE A 7 29.07 -24.25 -19.40
C ILE A 7 27.63 -23.79 -19.56
N GLY A 8 26.75 -24.76 -19.84
CA GLY A 8 25.31 -24.57 -19.89
C GLY A 8 24.71 -24.64 -18.49
N PHE A 9 23.70 -23.82 -18.23
CA PHE A 9 22.81 -23.97 -17.09
C PHE A 9 21.50 -24.59 -17.58
N THR A 10 21.18 -25.72 -16.95
CA THR A 10 20.05 -26.61 -17.23
C THR A 10 18.74 -25.99 -16.74
N LEU A 11 17.75 -25.98 -17.64
CA LEU A 11 16.35 -25.66 -17.36
C LEU A 11 15.69 -26.87 -16.69
N THR A 12 15.25 -26.76 -15.43
CA THR A 12 14.44 -27.80 -14.78
C THR A 12 12.96 -27.54 -15.05
N THR A 13 12.45 -28.23 -16.07
CA THR A 13 11.03 -28.34 -16.41
C THR A 13 10.35 -29.27 -15.39
N ALA A 14 9.37 -28.76 -14.63
CA ALA A 14 8.53 -29.59 -13.77
C ALA A 14 7.39 -30.24 -14.59
N VAL A 15 7.17 -31.50 -14.26
CA VAL A 15 6.50 -32.57 -15.02
C VAL A 15 4.99 -32.37 -15.20
N LEU A 16 4.52 -32.62 -16.43
CA LEU A 16 3.12 -32.91 -16.77
C LEU A 16 2.68 -34.23 -16.10
N ALA A 17 1.62 -34.20 -15.30
CA ALA A 17 0.89 -35.42 -14.95
C ALA A 17 -0.16 -35.70 -16.03
N VAL A 18 0.10 -36.74 -16.82
CA VAL A 18 -0.86 -37.39 -17.72
C VAL A 18 -1.59 -38.47 -16.91
N SER A 19 -2.91 -38.41 -16.84
CA SER A 19 -3.74 -39.54 -16.45
C SER A 19 -4.67 -39.88 -17.62
N MET A 20 -4.37 -40.99 -18.29
CA MET A 20 -5.28 -41.65 -19.21
C MET A 20 -6.20 -42.60 -18.43
N LEU A 21 -7.51 -42.52 -18.65
CA LEU A 21 -8.41 -43.66 -18.60
C LEU A 21 -9.42 -43.54 -19.76
N SER A 22 -9.33 -44.51 -20.67
CA SER A 22 -10.34 -44.99 -21.63
C SER A 22 -11.54 -45.61 -20.85
N ALA A 23 -12.79 -45.72 -21.32
CA ALA A 23 -13.34 -45.94 -22.65
C ALA A 23 -14.88 -45.74 -22.68
N THR A 24 -15.44 -45.84 -23.90
CA THR A 24 -16.82 -46.17 -24.33
C THR A 24 -17.75 -45.04 -24.77
N ALA A 25 -18.31 -45.27 -25.95
CA ALA A 25 -19.14 -44.39 -26.75
C ALA A 25 -20.61 -44.42 -26.31
N GLY A 26 -21.26 -43.26 -26.39
CA GLY A 26 -22.70 -43.10 -26.30
C GLY A 26 -23.08 -41.68 -26.70
N ALA A 27 -23.83 -41.53 -27.79
CA ALA A 27 -24.29 -40.26 -28.32
C ALA A 27 -25.50 -39.71 -27.52
N ALA A 28 -25.49 -38.42 -27.19
CA ALA A 28 -26.63 -37.48 -27.18
C ALA A 28 -26.23 -36.17 -26.46
N GLY A 29 -26.75 -35.05 -26.94
CA GLY A 29 -26.22 -33.71 -26.68
C GLY A 29 -26.48 -33.10 -25.31
N ALA A 30 -25.76 -32.01 -25.01
CA ALA A 30 -26.26 -30.80 -24.35
C ALA A 30 -25.11 -29.81 -24.11
N ALA A 31 -25.36 -28.55 -24.49
CA ALA A 31 -24.74 -27.29 -24.05
C ALA A 31 -23.48 -27.36 -23.15
N SER A 32 -22.33 -27.01 -23.73
CA SER A 32 -21.12 -26.70 -22.96
C SER A 32 -21.22 -25.28 -22.38
N GLY A 33 -21.96 -25.15 -21.27
CA GLY A 33 -21.86 -23.99 -20.38
C GLY A 33 -20.56 -24.07 -19.60
N ASN A 34 -19.61 -23.19 -19.92
CA ASN A 34 -18.34 -23.07 -19.20
C ASN A 34 -18.61 -22.43 -17.82
N LYS A 35 -19.11 -23.23 -16.85
CA LYS A 35 -19.19 -22.81 -15.45
C LYS A 35 -17.80 -22.95 -14.83
N GLN A 36 -17.03 -21.88 -14.96
CA GLN A 36 -15.86 -21.67 -14.12
C GLN A 36 -16.36 -21.61 -12.66
N ALA A 37 -15.99 -22.63 -11.88
CA ALA A 37 -16.33 -22.67 -10.47
C ALA A 37 -15.81 -21.38 -9.80
N PRO A 38 -16.66 -20.63 -9.06
CA PRO A 38 -16.18 -19.49 -8.31
C PRO A 38 -15.11 -19.97 -7.34
N LEU A 39 -13.96 -19.29 -7.34
CA LEU A 39 -12.98 -19.42 -6.25
C LEU A 39 -13.75 -19.29 -4.93
N PRO A 40 -13.54 -20.18 -3.94
CA PRO A 40 -14.27 -20.11 -2.69
C PRO A 40 -14.06 -18.72 -2.09
N ALA A 41 -15.15 -18.03 -1.80
CA ALA A 41 -15.15 -16.80 -1.05
C ALA A 41 -14.54 -17.14 0.31
N ASN A 42 -13.23 -16.92 0.45
CA ASN A 42 -12.51 -17.18 1.66
C ASN A 42 -13.03 -16.15 2.67
N THR A 43 -13.92 -16.57 3.56
CA THR A 43 -14.47 -15.75 4.64
C THR A 43 -13.30 -15.36 5.52
N ALA A 44 -12.64 -14.24 5.18
CA ALA A 44 -11.47 -13.78 5.89
C ALA A 44 -11.83 -13.60 7.36
N GLU A 45 -11.08 -14.27 8.23
CA GLU A 45 -11.23 -14.14 9.68
C GLU A 45 -11.23 -12.65 10.07
N LYS A 46 -12.25 -12.22 10.82
CA LYS A 46 -12.36 -10.83 11.26
C LYS A 46 -11.25 -10.51 12.26
N VAL A 47 -10.24 -9.77 11.82
CA VAL A 47 -9.19 -9.25 12.70
C VAL A 47 -9.71 -7.98 13.37
N ILE A 48 -9.83 -7.99 14.69
CA ILE A 48 -10.19 -6.82 15.48
C ILE A 48 -8.93 -5.96 15.65
N VAL A 49 -8.92 -4.76 15.06
CA VAL A 49 -7.81 -3.81 15.17
C VAL A 49 -8.12 -2.80 16.26
N THR A 50 -7.43 -2.90 17.40
CA THR A 50 -7.51 -1.92 18.50
C THR A 50 -6.47 -0.81 18.37
N ASN A 51 -5.29 -1.14 17.83
CA ASN A 51 -4.24 -0.18 17.51
C ASN A 51 -3.67 -0.49 16.11
N PRO A 52 -3.94 0.37 15.10
CA PRO A 52 -3.48 0.15 13.73
C PRO A 52 -1.96 0.15 13.53
N THR A 53 -1.18 0.64 14.50
CA THR A 53 0.30 0.67 14.41
C THR A 53 0.97 -0.65 14.77
N ILE A 54 0.23 -1.62 15.34
CA ILE A 54 0.75 -2.91 15.82
C ILE A 54 0.05 -4.12 15.17
N ILE A 55 -0.37 -3.99 13.92
CA ILE A 55 -1.04 -5.07 13.18
C ILE A 55 -0.04 -6.19 12.84
N THR A 56 -0.19 -7.36 13.47
CA THR A 56 0.64 -8.55 13.21
C THR A 56 0.09 -9.44 12.10
N LYS A 57 -1.23 -9.39 11.87
CA LYS A 57 -1.94 -10.12 10.81
C LYS A 57 -2.66 -9.16 9.87
N LEU A 58 -2.14 -9.03 8.66
CA LEU A 58 -2.80 -8.26 7.60
C LEU A 58 -3.85 -9.14 6.91
N ASN A 59 -5.06 -8.63 6.66
CA ASN A 59 -6.07 -9.25 5.81
C ASN A 59 -7.06 -8.18 5.33
N SER A 60 -8.12 -8.55 4.61
CA SER A 60 -9.10 -7.60 4.09
C SER A 60 -9.78 -6.74 5.16
N THR A 61 -9.88 -7.21 6.41
CA THR A 61 -10.50 -6.43 7.50
C THR A 61 -9.52 -5.54 8.25
N SER A 62 -8.21 -5.84 8.25
CA SER A 62 -7.20 -5.02 8.92
C SER A 62 -6.48 -4.02 8.00
N VAL A 63 -6.63 -4.16 6.68
CA VAL A 63 -6.07 -3.23 5.68
C VAL A 63 -6.64 -1.81 5.81
N ALA A 64 -7.97 -1.66 5.84
CA ALA A 64 -8.59 -0.33 5.91
C ALA A 64 -8.18 0.43 7.21
N PRO A 65 -8.22 -0.18 8.41
CA PRO A 65 -7.70 0.46 9.62
C PRO A 65 -6.24 0.94 9.52
N LEU A 66 -5.35 0.15 8.91
CA LEU A 66 -3.96 0.55 8.71
C LEU A 66 -3.82 1.74 7.76
N VAL A 67 -4.60 1.73 6.67
CA VAL A 67 -4.59 2.80 5.66
C VAL A 67 -5.17 4.10 6.23
N VAL A 68 -6.21 4.03 7.06
CA VAL A 68 -6.76 5.20 7.78
C VAL A 68 -5.75 5.80 8.76
N GLU A 69 -4.99 4.96 9.48
CA GLU A 69 -3.91 5.46 10.33
C GLU A 69 -2.78 6.11 9.51
N ALA A 70 -2.48 5.55 8.34
CA ALA A 70 -1.52 6.12 7.40
C ALA A 70 -2.00 7.47 6.85
N GLU A 71 -3.28 7.57 6.46
CA GLU A 71 -3.96 8.79 6.02
C GLU A 71 -3.86 9.91 7.07
N LYS A 72 -4.20 9.59 8.33
CA LYS A 72 -4.11 10.53 9.44
C LYS A 72 -2.70 11.12 9.57
N ARG A 73 -1.67 10.28 9.43
CA ARG A 73 -0.27 10.72 9.53
C ARG A 73 0.16 11.57 8.34
N TYR A 74 -0.29 11.20 7.14
CA TYR A 74 -0.07 12.00 5.94
C TYR A 74 -0.65 13.41 6.08
N PHE A 75 -1.94 13.52 6.43
CA PHE A 75 -2.58 14.83 6.59
C PHE A 75 -2.03 15.63 7.76
N TYR A 76 -1.60 14.96 8.84
CA TYR A 76 -0.90 15.65 9.93
C TYR A 76 0.43 16.24 9.45
N ALA A 77 1.24 15.48 8.71
CA ALA A 77 2.50 15.96 8.15
C ALA A 77 2.28 17.09 7.13
N MET A 78 1.37 16.90 6.18
CA MET A 78 1.03 17.90 5.16
C MET A 78 0.35 19.14 5.77
N GLY A 79 -0.30 19.02 6.92
CA GLY A 79 -0.86 20.13 7.68
C GLY A 79 0.17 20.94 8.47
N GLY A 80 1.45 20.54 8.46
CA GLY A 80 2.50 21.18 9.24
C GLY A 80 2.55 20.75 10.71
N GLY A 81 1.74 19.77 11.11
CA GLY A 81 1.68 19.22 12.47
C GLY A 81 0.82 20.02 13.44
N LYS A 82 1.30 20.19 14.69
CA LYS A 82 0.57 20.87 15.77
C LYS A 82 0.70 22.39 15.70
N GLY A 83 -0.43 23.09 15.62
CA GLY A 83 -0.50 24.54 15.79
C GLY A 83 -0.24 25.34 14.51
N GLY A 84 -0.18 26.67 14.64
CA GLY A 84 0.15 27.57 13.55
C GLY A 84 1.64 27.56 13.25
N SER A 85 2.01 27.54 11.96
CA SER A 85 3.39 27.44 11.52
C SER A 85 3.90 28.78 10.98
N GLU A 86 5.07 29.19 11.47
CA GLU A 86 5.83 30.30 10.89
C GLU A 86 6.10 30.05 9.41
N SER A 87 5.99 31.10 8.61
CA SER A 87 6.11 31.01 7.15
C SER A 87 7.17 31.98 6.63
N PHE A 88 7.80 31.63 5.51
CA PHE A 88 8.85 32.42 4.88
C PHE A 88 8.77 32.32 3.35
N GLU A 89 9.39 33.26 2.66
CA GLU A 89 9.50 33.23 1.21
C GLU A 89 10.87 32.70 0.78
N LEU A 90 10.90 31.78 -0.18
CA LEU A 90 12.11 31.29 -0.80
C LEU A 90 11.88 31.16 -2.31
N ASN A 91 12.67 31.86 -3.11
CA ASN A 91 12.58 31.87 -4.57
C ASN A 91 11.16 32.22 -5.10
N GLY A 92 10.50 33.22 -4.51
CA GLY A 92 9.16 33.66 -4.92
C GLY A 92 8.04 32.69 -4.55
N ARG A 93 8.29 31.75 -3.62
CA ARG A 93 7.30 30.78 -3.15
C ARG A 93 7.17 30.86 -1.64
N GLN A 94 5.93 30.76 -1.16
CA GLN A 94 5.64 30.72 0.27
C GLN A 94 5.87 29.31 0.81
N TYR A 95 6.68 29.20 1.86
CA TYR A 95 6.90 27.99 2.63
C TYR A 95 6.39 28.20 4.06
N ARG A 96 6.04 27.08 4.70
CA ARG A 96 5.70 27.03 6.13
C ARG A 96 6.56 25.98 6.82
N TYR A 97 7.08 26.32 7.99
CA TYR A 97 7.80 25.37 8.83
C TYR A 97 6.87 24.30 9.37
N LEU A 98 7.43 23.17 9.78
CA LEU A 98 6.71 22.15 10.52
C LEU A 98 6.79 22.44 12.02
N SER A 99 5.77 22.02 12.76
CA SER A 99 5.72 22.09 14.21
C SER A 99 6.83 21.26 14.86
N ASP A 100 7.26 21.64 16.06
CA ASP A 100 8.45 21.08 16.71
C ASP A 100 8.45 19.56 16.90
N ASP A 101 7.28 18.93 17.00
CA ASP A 101 7.14 17.48 17.16
C ASP A 101 7.47 16.69 15.89
N ILE A 102 7.40 17.33 14.72
CA ILE A 102 7.79 16.76 13.41
C ILE A 102 8.77 17.66 12.63
N GLY A 103 9.27 18.73 13.26
CA GLY A 103 10.03 19.80 12.62
C GLY A 103 11.45 19.46 12.18
N THR A 104 11.87 18.20 12.32
CA THR A 104 13.14 17.71 11.77
C THR A 104 12.91 16.43 10.98
N ARG A 105 13.81 16.13 10.03
CA ARG A 105 13.72 14.89 9.23
C ARG A 105 13.62 13.65 10.11
N ALA A 106 14.42 13.57 11.18
CA ALA A 106 14.38 12.44 12.11
C ALA A 106 13.01 12.31 12.78
N LYS A 107 12.48 13.42 13.35
CA LYS A 107 11.18 13.41 14.03
C LYS A 107 10.02 13.05 13.10
N LEU A 108 10.00 13.61 11.89
CA LEU A 108 8.98 13.28 10.90
C LEU A 108 9.08 11.82 10.43
N MET A 109 10.30 11.31 10.23
CA MET A 109 10.52 9.90 9.88
C MET A 109 10.02 8.96 10.99
N ASP A 110 10.35 9.24 12.25
CA ASP A 110 9.89 8.46 13.40
C ASP A 110 8.36 8.48 13.53
N TYR A 111 7.75 9.61 13.24
CA TYR A 111 6.29 9.74 13.18
C TYR A 111 5.70 8.89 12.05
N LEU A 112 6.22 8.97 10.82
CA LEU A 112 5.67 8.23 9.67
C LEU A 112 5.91 6.72 9.76
N LYS A 113 7.06 6.27 10.28
CA LYS A 113 7.44 4.85 10.37
C LYS A 113 6.53 4.01 11.28
N GLN A 114 5.63 4.64 12.02
CA GLN A 114 4.59 3.95 12.80
C GLN A 114 3.53 3.28 11.90
N SER A 115 3.30 3.79 10.69
CA SER A 115 2.36 3.21 9.71
C SER A 115 3.02 2.86 8.36
N TYR A 116 4.15 3.48 8.04
CA TYR A 116 4.86 3.29 6.77
C TYR A 116 6.16 2.51 6.94
N THR A 117 6.61 1.89 5.86
CA THR A 117 8.01 1.41 5.75
C THR A 117 8.96 2.61 5.72
N GLU A 118 10.23 2.36 6.06
CA GLU A 118 11.26 3.41 6.01
C GLU A 118 11.41 4.00 4.61
N GLN A 119 11.42 3.16 3.58
CA GLN A 119 11.56 3.61 2.19
C GLN A 119 10.38 4.48 1.76
N ALA A 120 9.15 4.07 2.06
CA ALA A 120 7.94 4.84 1.71
C ALA A 120 7.90 6.19 2.43
N ALA A 121 8.28 6.20 3.72
CA ALA A 121 8.35 7.43 4.51
C ALA A 121 9.45 8.37 3.98
N ALA A 122 10.67 7.88 3.77
CA ALA A 122 11.79 8.68 3.28
C ALA A 122 11.48 9.30 1.92
N PHE A 123 10.94 8.52 0.99
CA PHE A 123 10.57 9.03 -0.34
C PHE A 123 9.54 10.17 -0.28
N PHE A 124 8.59 10.11 0.66
CA PHE A 124 7.65 11.21 0.88
C PHE A 124 8.33 12.42 1.51
N VAL A 125 9.12 12.23 2.56
CA VAL A 125 9.81 13.34 3.25
C VAL A 125 10.73 14.09 2.30
N ASP A 126 11.55 13.36 1.54
CA ASP A 126 12.55 13.95 0.64
C ASP A 126 11.91 14.61 -0.59
N LYS A 127 10.65 14.28 -0.91
CA LYS A 127 9.92 14.85 -2.05
C LYS A 127 9.18 16.15 -1.71
N TYR A 128 8.65 16.27 -0.49
CA TYR A 128 7.72 17.36 -0.12
C TYR A 128 8.29 18.37 0.88
N PHE A 129 9.37 18.03 1.57
CA PHE A 129 9.93 18.87 2.62
C PHE A 129 11.37 19.26 2.30
N ILE A 130 11.72 20.49 2.66
CA ILE A 130 13.08 21.02 2.59
C ILE A 130 13.60 21.26 4.01
N THR A 131 14.92 21.26 4.18
CA THR A 131 15.53 21.76 5.40
C THR A 131 15.93 23.22 5.20
N HIS A 132 15.41 24.10 6.05
CA HIS A 132 15.76 25.51 6.09
C HIS A 132 16.05 25.88 7.56
N GLU A 133 17.22 26.46 7.82
CA GLU A 133 17.66 26.82 9.19
C GLU A 133 17.58 25.65 10.20
N GLY A 134 17.85 24.43 9.73
CA GLY A 134 17.81 23.22 10.57
C GLY A 134 16.40 22.70 10.87
N ARG A 135 15.35 23.34 10.35
CA ARG A 135 13.94 22.94 10.49
C ARG A 135 13.40 22.43 9.15
N LEU A 136 12.46 21.48 9.20
CA LEU A 136 11.70 21.10 8.03
C LEU A 136 10.68 22.18 7.69
N ALA A 137 10.55 22.46 6.40
CA ALA A 137 9.51 23.30 5.83
C ALA A 137 8.91 22.64 4.60
N GLN A 138 7.66 22.98 4.31
CA GLN A 138 6.95 22.56 3.10
C GLN A 138 6.43 23.77 2.35
N LEU A 139 6.17 23.59 1.06
CA LEU A 139 5.44 24.59 0.28
C LEU A 139 4.05 24.79 0.90
N ASP A 140 3.61 26.05 0.97
CA ASP A 140 2.26 26.37 1.43
C ASP A 140 1.25 26.06 0.31
N ALA A 141 0.72 24.85 0.33
CA ALA A 141 -0.19 24.33 -0.67
C ALA A 141 -1.19 23.34 -0.03
N ASP A 142 -2.39 23.29 -0.60
CA ASP A 142 -3.39 22.29 -0.27
C ASP A 142 -3.17 21.03 -1.12
N THR A 143 -3.21 19.87 -0.49
CA THR A 143 -3.05 18.57 -1.16
C THR A 143 -3.88 17.52 -0.44
N GLY A 144 -4.37 16.54 -1.20
CA GLY A 144 -5.09 15.38 -0.70
C GLY A 144 -6.32 15.10 -1.54
N ASN A 145 -7.05 14.07 -1.14
CA ASN A 145 -8.35 13.73 -1.69
C ASN A 145 -9.39 13.59 -0.58
N ILE A 146 -10.66 13.58 -0.98
CA ILE A 146 -11.81 13.50 -0.06
C ILE A 146 -12.34 12.07 0.10
N LEU A 147 -11.58 11.05 -0.32
CA LEU A 147 -12.04 9.66 -0.34
C LEU A 147 -12.23 9.13 1.09
N GLU A 148 -13.25 8.30 1.30
CA GLU A 148 -13.56 7.76 2.63
C GLU A 148 -12.84 6.42 2.86
N PHE A 149 -11.53 6.47 3.14
CA PHE A 149 -10.72 5.25 3.36
C PHE A 149 -11.23 4.36 4.50
N GLY A 150 -11.94 4.91 5.49
CA GLY A 150 -12.61 4.15 6.54
C GLY A 150 -13.76 3.26 6.05
N LYS A 151 -14.29 3.51 4.85
CA LYS A 151 -15.34 2.71 4.20
C LYS A 151 -14.79 1.85 3.05
N ALA A 152 -13.46 1.81 2.89
CA ALA A 152 -12.85 1.07 1.80
C ALA A 152 -13.06 -0.45 1.95
N THR A 153 -13.26 -1.13 0.83
CA THR A 153 -13.17 -2.59 0.75
C THR A 153 -11.85 -2.98 0.11
N ALA A 154 -11.28 -4.12 0.54
CA ALA A 154 -9.95 -4.56 0.11
C ALA A 154 -9.99 -5.93 -0.56
N LYS A 155 -9.47 -6.01 -1.79
CA LYS A 155 -9.25 -7.26 -2.52
C LYS A 155 -7.76 -7.55 -2.61
N MET A 156 -7.33 -8.69 -2.10
CA MET A 156 -5.93 -9.13 -2.21
C MET A 156 -5.59 -9.45 -3.67
N LEU A 157 -4.46 -8.90 -4.15
CA LEU A 157 -3.91 -9.16 -5.47
C LEU A 157 -2.72 -10.13 -5.42
N SER A 158 -1.87 -10.00 -4.40
CA SER A 158 -0.73 -10.90 -4.20
C SER A 158 -0.35 -10.99 -2.72
N MET A 159 0.29 -12.10 -2.35
CA MET A 159 0.70 -12.39 -0.98
C MET A 159 1.96 -13.25 -0.96
N THR A 160 2.92 -12.80 -0.15
CA THR A 160 4.04 -13.58 0.36
C THR A 160 4.04 -13.46 1.89
N PRO A 161 4.92 -14.19 2.62
CA PRO A 161 5.00 -14.05 4.08
C PRO A 161 5.32 -12.64 4.57
N THR A 162 6.05 -11.85 3.77
CA THR A 162 6.54 -10.51 4.15
C THR A 162 5.98 -9.39 3.29
N GLN A 163 5.29 -9.67 2.18
CA GLN A 163 4.75 -8.66 1.29
C GLN A 163 3.32 -8.98 0.86
N ARG A 164 2.48 -7.95 0.76
CA ARG A 164 1.10 -8.09 0.29
C ARG A 164 0.72 -6.91 -0.57
N VAL A 165 -0.13 -7.18 -1.56
CA VAL A 165 -0.68 -6.13 -2.43
C VAL A 165 -2.20 -6.25 -2.40
N TYR A 166 -2.86 -5.13 -2.14
CA TYR A 166 -4.32 -5.03 -2.16
C TYR A 166 -4.77 -3.97 -3.15
N LYS A 167 -5.90 -4.24 -3.82
CA LYS A 167 -6.70 -3.24 -4.51
C LYS A 167 -7.79 -2.78 -3.55
N LEU A 168 -7.79 -1.50 -3.21
CA LEU A 168 -8.83 -0.86 -2.44
C LEU A 168 -9.90 -0.34 -3.39
N CYS A 169 -11.15 -0.44 -2.99
CA CYS A 169 -12.28 0.26 -3.58
C CYS A 169 -12.75 1.28 -2.54
N VAL A 170 -12.55 2.56 -2.80
CA VAL A 170 -12.74 3.65 -1.84
C VAL A 170 -13.85 4.59 -2.33
N PRO A 171 -14.95 4.76 -1.59
CA PRO A 171 -16.04 5.62 -2.02
C PRO A 171 -15.72 7.10 -1.81
N TYR A 172 -16.35 7.95 -2.62
CA TYR A 172 -16.50 9.37 -2.31
C TYR A 172 -17.62 9.58 -1.27
N PRO A 173 -17.54 10.65 -0.46
CA PRO A 173 -18.59 11.04 0.46
C PRO A 173 -19.93 11.17 -0.25
N GLU A 174 -20.98 10.64 0.38
CA GLU A 174 -22.36 10.64 -0.11
C GLU A 174 -22.55 9.98 -1.49
N HIS A 175 -21.58 9.17 -1.94
CA HIS A 175 -21.60 8.53 -3.26
C HIS A 175 -21.80 9.51 -4.42
N ARG A 176 -21.31 10.76 -4.26
CA ARG A 176 -21.41 11.80 -5.30
C ARG A 176 -20.72 11.41 -6.62
N GLN A 177 -19.79 10.46 -6.56
CA GLN A 177 -19.08 9.89 -7.70
C GLN A 177 -18.88 8.38 -7.50
N GLY A 178 -18.54 7.68 -8.59
CA GLY A 178 -18.13 6.27 -8.52
C GLY A 178 -16.89 6.09 -7.63
N PRO A 179 -16.68 4.90 -7.04
CA PRO A 179 -15.55 4.68 -6.15
C PRO A 179 -14.22 4.70 -6.91
N GLU A 180 -13.17 5.12 -6.21
CA GLU A 180 -11.80 5.06 -6.70
C GLU A 180 -11.15 3.71 -6.39
N TYR A 181 -10.25 3.28 -7.28
CA TYR A 181 -9.55 2.01 -7.14
C TYR A 181 -8.04 2.20 -6.96
N ILE A 182 -7.55 1.99 -5.75
CA ILE A 182 -6.15 2.29 -5.39
C ILE A 182 -5.41 0.99 -5.09
N THR A 183 -4.22 0.82 -5.69
CA THR A 183 -3.36 -0.34 -5.38
C THR A 183 -2.36 0.03 -4.29
N VAL A 184 -2.43 -0.66 -3.15
CA VAL A 184 -1.58 -0.40 -1.99
C VAL A 184 -0.72 -1.63 -1.69
N LYS A 185 0.59 -1.39 -1.56
CA LYS A 185 1.59 -2.39 -1.18
C LYS A 185 1.84 -2.32 0.32
N PHE A 186 2.08 -3.46 0.93
CA PHE A 186 2.37 -3.61 2.34
C PHE A 186 3.56 -4.54 2.53
N GLU A 187 4.34 -4.26 3.57
CA GLU A 187 5.50 -5.04 3.96
C GLU A 187 5.48 -5.32 5.47
N LYS A 188 6.01 -6.48 5.86
CA LYS A 188 6.20 -6.85 7.26
C LYS A 188 7.56 -6.31 7.74
N VAL A 189 7.53 -5.42 8.73
CA VAL A 189 8.71 -4.82 9.37
C VAL A 189 8.74 -5.29 10.82
N GLY A 190 9.68 -6.18 11.14
CA GLY A 190 9.65 -6.94 12.39
C GLY A 190 8.36 -7.78 12.47
N ASP A 191 7.59 -7.60 13.54
CA ASP A 191 6.32 -8.30 13.71
C ASP A 191 5.11 -7.59 13.11
N TYR A 192 5.26 -6.35 12.67
CA TYR A 192 4.14 -5.50 12.28
C TYR A 192 4.09 -5.24 10.78
N TRP A 193 2.87 -5.14 10.25
CA TRP A 193 2.64 -4.71 8.88
C TRP A 193 2.69 -3.19 8.76
N ARG A 194 3.28 -2.72 7.66
CA ARG A 194 3.43 -1.31 7.31
C ARG A 194 3.02 -1.07 5.86
N VAL A 195 2.57 0.14 5.56
CA VAL A 195 2.29 0.59 4.20
C VAL A 195 3.63 0.81 3.47
N ALA A 196 3.81 0.12 2.35
CA ALA A 196 5.01 0.21 1.51
C ALA A 196 4.81 1.11 0.28
N THR A 197 3.56 1.51 -0.02
CA THR A 197 3.28 2.57 -0.98
C THR A 197 3.52 3.95 -0.33
N ALA A 198 4.17 4.87 -1.05
CA ALA A 198 4.41 6.22 -0.55
C ALA A 198 3.08 6.99 -0.32
N PRO A 199 2.96 7.78 0.75
CA PRO A 199 1.72 8.49 1.13
C PRO A 199 1.00 9.21 -0.02
N HIS A 200 1.72 10.07 -0.74
CA HIS A 200 1.18 10.90 -1.84
C HIS A 200 0.73 10.11 -3.08
N ALA A 201 1.02 8.82 -3.16
CA ALA A 201 0.49 7.94 -4.21
C ALA A 201 -0.88 7.33 -3.82
N ILE A 202 -1.33 7.58 -2.59
CA ILE A 202 -2.60 7.11 -2.03
C ILE A 202 -3.53 8.30 -1.76
N PHE A 203 -2.99 9.40 -1.23
CA PHE A 203 -3.73 10.53 -0.67
C PHE A 203 -3.53 11.83 -1.46
#